data_AF-A0A0J9TJ73-F1
#
_entry.id   AF-A0A0J9TJ73-F1
#
_cell.length_a   1.000
_cell.length_b   1.000
_cell.length_c   1.000
_cell.angle_alpha   90.00
_cell.angle_beta   90.00
_cell.angle_gamma   90.00
#
_symmetry.space_group_name_H-M   'P 1'
#
loop_
_entity.id
_entity.type
_entity.pdbx_description
1 polymer ?
#
loop_
_entity_poly.entity_id
_entity_poly.type
_entity_poly.pdbx_seq_one_letter_code
_entity_poly.pdbx_strand_id
1 'polypeptide(L)'
;MRIQIKSIKNITIYVWNNINDFDKDIKRDSYKNNYRLVCNYFINPWNGEEAKYENFCMKLVRNLGHRSNNMDFLRHTPERCNNLNNWIYYSMKKHKIPEDIITGCFDDYNDVMSGINQPPRCSYYSYDTKYNEPINIIKLNIFESNMDIIQSTLDSLHDSINLPLRMYIWECINIYKGIYKKYCHNKDDEDQKRILTCSRLDAIKKTYDFYLSTIQHRMYKIPSLDEVEEDYLNMCVSEELKSALTVEMAGKITALQDETQDGERKSGDIQPIFTVTDENKGSPMSSTVSTTIGTMAGASSILALYKVTLIFI
;
A
#
# COMPACT_ATOMS: atom_id res chain seq x y z
N MET A 1 19.11 4.86 -8.29
CA MET A 1 18.52 3.54 -7.93
C MET A 1 18.48 3.25 -6.42
N ARG A 2 19.59 3.30 -5.66
CA ARG A 2 19.58 2.97 -4.20
C ARG A 2 18.74 3.92 -3.31
N ILE A 3 18.61 5.19 -3.68
CA ILE A 3 17.84 6.21 -2.93
C ILE A 3 16.32 6.07 -3.17
N GLN A 4 15.91 5.78 -4.42
CA GLN A 4 14.52 5.53 -4.82
C GLN A 4 13.88 4.38 -4.01
N ILE A 5 14.60 3.27 -3.87
CA ILE A 5 14.14 2.13 -3.08
C ILE A 5 13.97 2.55 -1.62
N LYS A 6 14.84 3.39 -1.06
CA LYS A 6 14.84 3.73 0.37
C LYS A 6 13.60 4.53 0.81
N SER A 7 13.07 5.43 -0.02
CA SER A 7 11.97 6.34 0.34
C SER A 7 10.58 5.69 0.25
N ILE A 8 10.27 4.96 -0.83
CA ILE A 8 9.06 4.14 -0.91
C ILE A 8 9.11 3.06 0.15
N LYS A 9 10.31 2.47 0.33
CA LYS A 9 10.55 1.57 1.44
C LYS A 9 10.32 2.29 2.76
N ASN A 10 10.52 3.59 2.96
CA ASN A 10 10.20 4.25 4.25
C ASN A 10 8.70 4.40 4.53
N ILE A 11 7.88 4.82 3.56
CA ILE A 11 6.41 4.91 3.74
C ILE A 11 5.81 3.51 3.84
N THR A 12 6.26 2.61 2.97
CA THR A 12 5.93 1.19 3.03
C THR A 12 6.41 0.62 4.37
N ILE A 13 7.65 0.85 4.80
CA ILE A 13 8.17 0.43 6.12
C ILE A 13 7.35 1.04 7.24
N TYR A 14 6.90 2.28 7.19
CA TYR A 14 6.16 2.87 8.30
C TYR A 14 4.77 2.23 8.45
N VAL A 15 4.01 2.18 7.35
CA VAL A 15 2.68 1.53 7.32
C VAL A 15 2.81 0.02 7.61
N TRP A 16 3.79 -0.64 6.99
CA TRP A 16 4.01 -2.09 7.14
C TRP A 16 4.72 -2.47 8.43
N ASN A 17 5.56 -1.64 9.05
CA ASN A 17 6.16 -1.94 10.36
C ASN A 17 5.08 -1.97 11.43
N ASN A 18 4.11 -1.05 11.36
CA ASN A 18 2.97 -1.07 12.26
C ASN A 18 2.11 -2.34 12.05
N ILE A 19 1.84 -2.72 10.80
CA ILE A 19 1.12 -3.96 10.47
C ILE A 19 1.91 -5.22 10.86
N ASN A 20 3.22 -5.25 10.59
CA ASN A 20 4.11 -6.36 10.92
C ASN A 20 4.28 -6.51 12.43
N ASP A 21 4.26 -5.40 13.18
CA ASP A 21 4.27 -5.44 14.64
C ASP A 21 3.04 -6.18 15.15
N PHE A 22 1.85 -5.84 14.65
CA PHE A 22 0.61 -6.52 15.01
C PHE A 22 0.64 -8.02 14.66
N ASP A 23 1.28 -8.40 13.56
CA ASP A 23 1.34 -9.79 13.11
C ASP A 23 2.48 -10.63 13.72
N LYS A 24 3.34 -10.03 14.57
CA LYS A 24 4.43 -10.75 15.26
C LYS A 24 3.97 -12.06 15.89
N ASP A 25 4.78 -13.10 15.70
CA ASP A 25 4.54 -14.42 16.28
C ASP A 25 4.54 -14.37 17.81
N ILE A 26 3.63 -15.12 18.42
CA ILE A 26 3.39 -15.21 19.86
C ILE A 26 4.00 -16.48 20.48
N LYS A 27 4.68 -17.34 19.69
CA LYS A 27 5.28 -18.59 20.20
C LYS A 27 6.21 -18.42 21.40
N ARG A 28 6.96 -17.32 21.44
CA ARG A 28 7.93 -17.00 22.51
C ARG A 28 7.44 -15.95 23.50
N ASP A 29 6.16 -15.57 23.41
CA ASP A 29 5.57 -14.60 24.33
C ASP A 29 5.32 -15.25 25.69
N SER A 30 5.81 -14.64 26.78
CA SER A 30 5.65 -15.15 28.13
C SER A 30 4.19 -15.19 28.60
N TYR A 31 3.31 -14.38 27.98
CA TYR A 31 1.89 -14.25 28.33
C TYR A 31 0.98 -15.04 27.40
N LYS A 32 1.55 -15.85 26.50
CA LYS A 32 0.80 -16.67 25.53
C LYS A 32 -0.36 -17.44 26.17
N ASN A 33 -0.16 -18.01 27.35
CA ASN A 33 -1.19 -18.78 28.06
C ASN A 33 -2.38 -17.91 28.49
N ASN A 34 -2.13 -16.65 28.90
CA ASN A 34 -3.20 -15.72 29.26
C ASN A 34 -4.07 -15.38 28.03
N TYR A 35 -3.43 -15.16 26.89
CA TYR A 35 -4.13 -14.88 25.63
C TYR A 35 -5.00 -16.07 25.22
N ARG A 36 -4.46 -17.29 25.35
CA ARG A 36 -5.18 -18.53 25.07
C ARG A 36 -6.41 -18.70 25.96
N LEU A 37 -6.30 -18.40 27.27
CA LEU A 37 -7.43 -18.50 28.19
C LEU A 37 -8.59 -17.58 27.79
N VAL A 38 -8.29 -16.36 27.36
CA VAL A 38 -9.31 -15.44 26.82
C VAL A 38 -9.94 -16.01 25.56
N CYS A 39 -9.12 -16.40 24.59
CA CYS A 39 -9.61 -16.91 23.30
C CYS A 39 -10.48 -18.16 23.43
N ASN A 40 -10.12 -19.08 24.33
CA ASN A 40 -10.89 -20.30 24.58
C ASN A 40 -12.28 -20.04 25.18
N TYR A 41 -12.55 -18.84 25.70
CA TYR A 41 -13.86 -18.51 26.29
C TYR A 41 -14.96 -18.40 25.23
N PHE A 42 -14.64 -17.83 24.06
CA PHE A 42 -15.60 -17.56 22.99
C PHE A 42 -15.28 -18.27 21.67
N ILE A 43 -14.12 -18.94 21.54
CA ILE A 43 -13.83 -19.85 20.43
C ILE A 43 -14.25 -21.26 20.82
N ASN A 44 -15.28 -21.79 20.16
CA ASN A 44 -15.81 -23.12 20.45
C ASN A 44 -15.01 -24.21 19.70
N PRO A 45 -14.48 -25.24 20.38
CA PRO A 45 -13.55 -26.23 19.81
C PRO A 45 -14.10 -27.17 18.72
N TRP A 46 -15.39 -27.09 18.35
CA TRP A 46 -16.02 -28.08 17.46
C TRP A 46 -15.95 -27.76 15.95
N ASN A 47 -15.27 -26.68 15.53
CA ASN A 47 -15.41 -26.15 14.17
C ASN A 47 -14.21 -26.35 13.21
N GLY A 48 -13.12 -27.04 13.59
CA GLY A 48 -12.02 -27.43 12.68
C GLY A 48 -11.17 -26.31 12.04
N GLU A 49 -11.71 -25.09 11.99
CA GLU A 49 -11.02 -23.82 11.64
C GLU A 49 -10.35 -23.15 12.86
N GLU A 50 -10.31 -23.87 13.98
CA GLU A 50 -9.86 -23.45 15.31
C GLU A 50 -8.47 -22.83 15.32
N ALA A 51 -7.48 -23.43 14.65
CA ALA A 51 -6.08 -23.00 14.78
C ALA A 51 -5.81 -21.60 14.19
N LYS A 52 -6.44 -21.24 13.06
CA LYS A 52 -6.28 -19.89 12.47
C LYS A 52 -6.98 -18.83 13.31
N TYR A 53 -8.13 -19.16 13.86
CA TYR A 53 -8.96 -18.30 14.70
C TYR A 53 -8.34 -18.07 16.07
N GLU A 54 -7.87 -19.14 16.71
CA GLU A 54 -7.10 -19.08 17.96
C GLU A 54 -5.84 -18.22 17.77
N ASN A 55 -5.06 -18.46 16.70
CA ASN A 55 -3.86 -17.68 16.42
C ASN A 55 -4.16 -16.19 16.19
N PHE A 56 -5.19 -15.87 15.41
CA PHE A 56 -5.62 -14.48 15.21
C PHE A 56 -6.09 -13.84 16.52
N CYS A 57 -6.95 -14.52 17.26
CA CYS A 57 -7.47 -14.04 18.54
C CYS A 57 -6.34 -13.75 19.52
N MET A 58 -5.39 -14.66 19.67
CA MET A 58 -4.27 -14.49 20.59
C MET A 58 -3.38 -13.31 20.18
N LYS A 59 -3.14 -13.11 18.87
CA LYS A 59 -2.46 -11.91 18.37
C LYS A 59 -3.25 -10.64 18.69
N LEU A 60 -4.58 -10.65 18.53
CA LEU A 60 -5.43 -9.50 18.85
C LEU A 60 -5.40 -9.17 20.34
N VAL A 61 -5.55 -10.15 21.23
CA VAL A 61 -5.44 -9.96 22.70
C VAL A 61 -4.07 -9.40 23.08
N ARG A 62 -2.99 -9.95 22.50
CA ARG A 62 -1.63 -9.40 22.68
C ARG A 62 -1.54 -7.94 22.23
N ASN A 63 -2.18 -7.58 21.12
CA ASN A 63 -2.20 -6.23 20.59
C ASN A 63 -3.03 -5.24 21.40
N LEU A 64 -4.06 -5.72 22.09
CA LEU A 64 -4.83 -4.94 23.06
C LEU A 64 -4.06 -4.79 24.38
N GLY A 65 -3.18 -5.73 24.71
CA GLY A 65 -2.13 -5.61 25.73
C GLY A 65 -2.60 -5.79 27.17
N HIS A 66 -3.90 -5.78 27.43
CA HIS A 66 -4.54 -5.84 28.76
C HIS A 66 -4.34 -7.16 29.52
N ARG A 67 -3.80 -8.20 28.85
CA ARG A 67 -3.50 -9.52 29.45
C ARG A 67 -1.99 -9.76 29.65
N SER A 68 -1.18 -8.72 29.50
CA SER A 68 0.24 -8.70 29.85
C SER A 68 0.47 -8.01 31.21
N ASN A 69 1.66 -8.14 31.80
CA ASN A 69 1.97 -7.46 33.08
C ASN A 69 2.35 -5.99 32.91
N ASN A 70 2.50 -5.48 31.69
CA ASN A 70 2.75 -4.06 31.47
C ASN A 70 1.42 -3.31 31.31
N MET A 71 1.42 -2.05 31.72
CA MET A 71 0.26 -1.15 31.61
C MET A 71 0.31 -0.34 30.31
N ASP A 72 1.05 -0.80 29.29
CA ASP A 72 1.26 -0.03 28.05
C ASP A 72 -0.04 0.20 27.28
N PHE A 73 -1.02 -0.69 27.46
CA PHE A 73 -2.36 -0.55 26.90
C PHE A 73 -3.12 0.70 27.37
N LEU A 74 -2.73 1.29 28.51
CA LEU A 74 -3.27 2.56 28.99
C LEU A 74 -2.76 3.77 28.19
N ARG A 75 -1.70 3.57 27.40
CA ARG A 75 -1.01 4.61 26.62
C ARG A 75 -1.23 4.47 25.11
N HIS A 76 -2.16 3.60 24.68
CA HIS A 76 -2.50 3.47 23.27
C HIS A 76 -2.98 4.82 22.70
N THR A 77 -2.39 5.21 21.56
CA THR A 77 -2.79 6.42 20.82
C THR A 77 -3.94 6.11 19.87
N PRO A 78 -4.77 7.10 19.51
CA PRO A 78 -5.82 6.94 18.49
C PRO A 78 -5.26 6.39 17.17
N GLU A 79 -4.09 6.88 16.76
CA GLU A 79 -3.41 6.42 15.55
C GLU A 79 -3.06 4.92 15.60
N ARG A 80 -2.51 4.45 16.72
CA ARG A 80 -2.23 3.01 16.91
C ARG A 80 -3.52 2.19 16.86
N CYS A 81 -4.60 2.67 17.48
CA CYS A 81 -5.90 1.99 17.44
C CYS A 81 -6.50 1.96 16.02
N ASN A 82 -6.32 3.01 15.23
CA ASN A 82 -6.73 3.04 13.82
C ASN A 82 -5.94 2.01 13.01
N ASN A 83 -4.62 1.96 13.20
CA ASN A 83 -3.75 0.98 12.54
C ASN A 83 -4.12 -0.46 12.95
N LEU A 84 -4.44 -0.69 14.24
CA LEU A 84 -4.90 -1.98 14.73
C LEU A 84 -6.22 -2.38 14.07
N ASN A 85 -7.20 -1.47 13.99
CA ASN A 85 -8.48 -1.72 13.32
C ASN A 85 -8.31 -2.00 11.82
N ASN A 86 -7.38 -1.32 11.15
CA ASN A 86 -7.02 -1.64 9.76
C ASN A 86 -6.50 -3.08 9.65
N TRP A 87 -5.55 -3.47 10.50
CA TRP A 87 -5.00 -4.84 10.54
C TRP A 87 -6.08 -5.89 10.84
N ILE A 88 -6.96 -5.64 11.80
CA ILE A 88 -8.12 -6.49 12.13
C ILE A 88 -8.96 -6.71 10.87
N TYR A 89 -9.34 -5.63 10.18
CA TYR A 89 -10.23 -5.72 9.03
C TYR A 89 -9.58 -6.46 7.85
N TYR A 90 -8.30 -6.20 7.56
CA TYR A 90 -7.56 -6.95 6.54
C TYR A 90 -7.48 -8.44 6.88
N SER A 91 -7.20 -8.77 8.14
CA SER A 91 -7.13 -10.15 8.62
C SER A 91 -8.49 -10.85 8.52
N MET A 92 -9.55 -10.15 8.92
CA MET A 92 -10.94 -10.59 8.83
C MET A 92 -11.31 -10.98 7.39
N LYS A 93 -11.02 -10.12 6.41
CA LYS A 93 -11.31 -10.40 5.01
C LYS A 93 -10.42 -11.50 4.43
N LYS A 94 -9.12 -11.49 4.74
CA LYS A 94 -8.16 -12.46 4.19
C LYS A 94 -8.38 -13.87 4.71
N HIS A 95 -8.58 -14.00 6.02
CA HIS A 95 -8.64 -15.30 6.70
C HIS A 95 -10.07 -15.72 7.05
N LYS A 96 -11.07 -14.93 6.65
CA LYS A 96 -12.50 -15.12 6.96
C LYS A 96 -12.72 -15.24 8.46
N ILE A 97 -12.06 -14.39 9.24
CA ILE A 97 -12.22 -14.39 10.70
C ILE A 97 -13.67 -13.98 11.03
N PRO A 98 -14.39 -14.77 11.83
CA PRO A 98 -15.70 -14.39 12.34
C PRO A 98 -15.66 -13.11 13.20
N GLU A 99 -16.66 -12.23 13.05
CA GLU A 99 -16.71 -10.93 13.76
C GLU A 99 -16.88 -11.13 15.28
N ASP A 100 -17.54 -12.20 15.71
CA ASP A 100 -17.74 -12.57 17.12
C ASP A 100 -16.42 -12.82 17.88
N ILE A 101 -15.39 -13.34 17.20
CA ILE A 101 -14.04 -13.47 17.76
C ILE A 101 -13.44 -12.10 18.03
N ILE A 102 -13.63 -11.16 17.11
CA ILE A 102 -13.10 -9.79 17.25
C ILE A 102 -13.83 -9.08 18.39
N THR A 103 -15.15 -9.14 18.42
CA THR A 103 -15.95 -8.51 19.49
C THR A 103 -15.62 -9.12 20.84
N GLY A 104 -15.48 -10.45 20.95
CA GLY A 104 -15.09 -11.13 22.19
C GLY A 104 -13.74 -10.64 22.74
N CYS A 105 -12.75 -10.40 21.87
CA CYS A 105 -11.48 -9.80 22.30
C CYS A 105 -11.64 -8.37 22.85
N PHE A 106 -12.49 -7.56 22.25
CA PHE A 106 -12.73 -6.18 22.70
C PHE A 106 -13.60 -6.11 23.94
N ASP A 107 -14.55 -7.01 24.10
CA ASP A 107 -15.37 -7.11 25.32
C ASP A 107 -14.50 -7.47 26.52
N ASP A 108 -13.61 -8.46 26.38
CA ASP A 108 -12.62 -8.81 27.40
C ASP A 108 -11.70 -7.63 27.76
N TYR A 109 -11.27 -6.86 26.74
CA TYR A 109 -10.49 -5.63 26.95
C TYR A 109 -11.29 -4.57 27.70
N ASN A 110 -12.54 -4.33 27.30
CA ASN A 110 -13.42 -3.34 27.92
C ASN A 110 -13.75 -3.69 29.37
N ASP A 111 -13.96 -4.97 29.68
CA ASP A 111 -14.18 -5.46 31.04
C ASP A 111 -12.98 -5.21 31.93
N VAL A 112 -11.76 -5.45 31.43
CA VAL A 112 -10.53 -5.12 32.18
C VAL A 112 -10.40 -3.61 32.39
N MET A 113 -10.67 -2.80 31.36
CA MET A 113 -10.63 -1.33 31.46
C MET A 113 -11.65 -0.81 32.49
N SER A 114 -12.86 -1.35 32.48
CA SER A 114 -13.91 -1.03 33.45
C SER A 114 -13.50 -1.43 34.87
N GLY A 115 -12.94 -2.64 35.05
CA GLY A 115 -12.49 -3.14 36.35
C GLY A 115 -11.39 -2.30 37.00
N ILE A 116 -10.61 -1.55 36.21
CA ILE A 116 -9.60 -0.61 36.70
C ILE A 116 -10.07 0.86 36.67
N ASN A 117 -11.36 1.11 36.43
CA ASN A 117 -11.96 2.44 36.33
C ASN A 117 -11.29 3.35 35.29
N GLN A 118 -10.92 2.80 34.13
CA GLN A 118 -10.34 3.55 33.02
C GLN A 118 -11.24 3.47 31.78
N PRO A 119 -11.39 4.55 30.99
CA PRO A 119 -12.07 4.48 29.71
C PRO A 119 -11.21 3.67 28.71
N PRO A 120 -11.82 2.83 27.85
CA PRO A 120 -11.08 2.07 26.85
C PRO A 120 -10.31 3.00 25.92
N ARG A 121 -9.03 2.68 25.66
CA ARG A 121 -8.15 3.49 24.79
C ARG A 121 -8.32 3.17 23.32
N CYS A 122 -8.65 1.92 23.00
CA CYS A 122 -9.05 1.49 21.67
C CYS A 122 -10.47 0.93 21.70
N SER A 123 -11.21 1.17 20.61
CA SER A 123 -12.52 0.54 20.39
C SER A 123 -12.50 -0.23 19.07
N TYR A 124 -13.31 -1.29 19.00
CA TYR A 124 -13.52 -1.99 17.75
C TYR A 124 -14.21 -1.08 16.74
N TYR A 125 -13.71 -1.07 15.52
CA TYR A 125 -14.25 -0.31 14.41
C TYR A 125 -14.69 -1.24 13.28
N SER A 126 -15.99 -1.52 13.23
CA SER A 126 -16.60 -2.32 12.15
C SER A 126 -16.73 -1.49 10.87
N TYR A 127 -15.78 -1.68 9.94
CA TYR A 127 -15.76 -0.98 8.67
C TYR A 127 -16.91 -1.41 7.73
N ASP A 128 -17.28 -2.69 7.74
CA ASP A 128 -18.35 -3.23 6.88
C ASP A 128 -19.73 -2.63 7.19
N THR A 129 -19.99 -2.30 8.47
CA THR A 129 -21.25 -1.70 8.90
C THR A 129 -21.32 -0.21 8.61
N LYS A 130 -20.17 0.47 8.53
CA LYS A 130 -20.10 1.93 8.38
C LYS A 130 -19.95 2.41 6.95
N TYR A 131 -19.29 1.65 6.09
CA TYR A 131 -18.86 2.18 4.79
C TYR A 131 -19.25 1.30 3.61
N ASN A 132 -19.57 1.94 2.50
CA ASN A 132 -19.44 1.35 1.18
C ASN A 132 -17.95 1.24 0.81
N GLU A 133 -17.57 0.12 0.20
CA GLU A 133 -16.19 -0.22 -0.20
C GLU A 133 -15.14 -0.04 0.91
N PRO A 134 -15.25 -0.73 2.06
CA PRO A 134 -14.45 -0.38 3.22
C PRO A 134 -12.94 -0.59 3.06
N ILE A 135 -12.49 -1.52 2.19
CA ILE A 135 -11.06 -1.68 1.86
C ILE A 135 -10.50 -0.39 1.24
N ASN A 136 -11.25 0.21 0.32
CA ASN A 136 -10.84 1.44 -0.36
C ASN A 136 -10.87 2.63 0.61
N ILE A 137 -11.86 2.70 1.51
CA ILE A 137 -11.88 3.70 2.59
C ILE A 137 -10.66 3.55 3.52
N ILE A 138 -10.28 2.33 3.88
CA ILE A 138 -9.06 2.10 4.69
C ILE A 138 -7.81 2.59 3.96
N LYS A 139 -7.66 2.32 2.66
CA LYS A 139 -6.55 2.86 1.87
C LYS A 139 -6.49 4.39 1.93
N LEU A 140 -7.63 5.07 1.77
CA LEU A 140 -7.70 6.52 1.86
C LEU A 140 -7.40 7.04 3.28
N ASN A 141 -7.83 6.33 4.33
CA ASN A 141 -7.50 6.68 5.71
C ASN A 141 -5.99 6.60 5.98
N ILE A 142 -5.34 5.57 5.46
CA ILE A 142 -3.88 5.40 5.55
C ILE A 142 -3.21 6.55 4.79
N PHE A 143 -3.67 6.87 3.58
CA PHE A 143 -3.16 8.00 2.82
C PHE A 143 -3.25 9.31 3.60
N GLU A 144 -4.42 9.64 4.16
CA GLU A 144 -4.63 10.83 5.00
C GLU A 144 -3.68 10.89 6.19
N SER A 145 -3.54 9.77 6.91
CA SER A 145 -2.74 9.71 8.14
C SER A 145 -1.23 9.79 7.89
N ASN A 146 -0.78 9.67 6.63
CA ASN A 146 0.63 9.68 6.24
C ASN A 146 0.99 10.87 5.34
N MET A 147 0.09 11.84 5.17
CA MET A 147 0.33 12.98 4.27
C MET A 147 1.58 13.79 4.65
N ASP A 148 1.87 13.96 5.93
CA ASP A 148 3.06 14.64 6.45
C ASP A 148 4.37 13.89 6.11
N ILE A 149 4.36 12.56 6.25
CA ILE A 149 5.49 11.70 5.85
C ILE A 149 5.67 11.77 4.33
N ILE A 150 4.57 11.75 3.57
CA ILE A 150 4.59 11.88 2.11
C ILE A 150 5.19 13.25 1.72
N GLN A 151 4.79 14.34 2.37
CA GLN A 151 5.33 15.68 2.14
C GLN A 151 6.84 15.74 2.39
N SER A 152 7.27 15.39 3.60
CA SER A 152 8.69 15.43 3.97
C SER A 152 9.55 14.55 3.05
N THR A 153 8.99 13.44 2.58
CA THR A 153 9.64 12.57 1.60
C THR A 153 9.78 13.25 0.23
N LEU A 154 8.73 13.89 -0.27
CA LEU A 154 8.76 14.63 -1.55
C LEU A 154 9.80 15.77 -1.50
N ASP A 155 9.80 16.56 -0.43
CA ASP A 155 10.72 17.69 -0.21
C ASP A 155 12.20 17.28 -0.20
N SER A 156 12.49 16.05 0.24
CA SER A 156 13.86 15.53 0.36
C SER A 156 14.46 15.01 -0.95
N LEU A 157 13.69 14.98 -2.06
CA LEU A 157 14.07 14.28 -3.30
C LEU A 157 13.95 15.19 -4.53
N HIS A 158 14.99 15.20 -5.40
CA HIS A 158 14.95 15.88 -6.71
C HIS A 158 13.86 15.28 -7.63
N ASP A 159 13.30 16.11 -8.51
CA ASP A 159 12.06 15.88 -9.30
C ASP A 159 11.94 14.54 -10.06
N SER A 160 13.06 13.92 -10.45
CA SER A 160 13.10 12.65 -11.18
C SER A 160 13.07 11.39 -10.29
N ILE A 161 13.12 11.54 -8.96
CA ILE A 161 13.28 10.42 -8.00
C ILE A 161 11.94 9.97 -7.37
N ASN A 162 10.84 10.69 -7.61
CA ASN A 162 9.57 10.54 -6.88
C ASN A 162 8.45 9.76 -7.59
N LEU A 163 8.73 9.07 -8.72
CA LEU A 163 7.69 8.44 -9.53
C LEU A 163 6.76 7.51 -8.75
N PRO A 164 7.24 6.55 -7.91
CA PRO A 164 6.31 5.62 -7.28
C PRO A 164 5.52 6.24 -6.12
N LEU A 165 6.04 7.28 -5.47
CA LEU A 165 5.28 8.06 -4.49
C LEU A 165 4.17 8.86 -5.18
N ARG A 166 4.45 9.47 -6.34
CA ARG A 166 3.43 10.11 -7.18
C ARG A 166 2.38 9.10 -7.65
N MET A 167 2.78 7.89 -8.05
CA MET A 167 1.84 6.82 -8.41
C MET A 167 0.95 6.40 -7.24
N TYR A 168 1.49 6.31 -6.03
CA TYR A 168 0.70 6.00 -4.83
C TYR A 168 -0.35 7.09 -4.54
N ILE A 169 0.06 8.37 -4.60
CA ILE A 169 -0.87 9.50 -4.46
C ILE A 169 -1.97 9.42 -5.52
N TRP A 170 -1.61 9.12 -6.77
CA TRP A 170 -2.56 8.96 -7.87
C TRP A 170 -3.55 7.81 -7.66
N GLU A 171 -3.09 6.64 -7.21
CA GLU A 171 -3.97 5.53 -6.86
C GLU A 171 -5.02 5.96 -5.83
N CYS A 172 -4.60 6.70 -4.79
CA CYS A 172 -5.50 7.21 -3.76
C CYS A 172 -6.52 8.20 -4.34
N ILE A 173 -6.10 9.10 -5.23
CA ILE A 173 -7.00 10.07 -5.89
C ILE A 173 -8.04 9.35 -6.75
N ASN A 174 -7.64 8.34 -7.52
CA ASN A 174 -8.57 7.56 -8.35
C ASN A 174 -9.57 6.78 -7.50
N ILE A 175 -9.12 6.18 -6.39
CA ILE A 175 -9.99 5.51 -5.44
C ILE A 175 -11.02 6.50 -4.89
N TYR A 176 -10.57 7.69 -4.46
CA TYR A 176 -11.44 8.75 -3.97
C TYR A 176 -12.51 9.11 -5.01
N LYS A 177 -12.09 9.46 -6.23
CA LYS A 177 -12.99 9.87 -7.32
C LYS A 177 -13.98 8.78 -7.68
N GLY A 178 -13.52 7.53 -7.74
CA GLY A 178 -14.34 6.36 -8.01
C GLY A 178 -15.47 6.17 -6.99
N ILE A 179 -15.13 6.21 -5.69
CA ILE A 179 -16.13 6.08 -4.62
C ILE A 179 -17.08 7.29 -4.64
N TYR A 180 -16.55 8.52 -4.73
CA TYR A 180 -17.36 9.73 -4.71
C TYR A 180 -18.37 9.78 -5.85
N LYS A 181 -17.94 9.44 -7.07
CA LYS A 181 -18.82 9.34 -8.25
C LYS A 181 -19.91 8.29 -8.05
N LYS A 182 -19.56 7.14 -7.50
CA LYS A 182 -20.48 6.01 -7.34
C LYS A 182 -21.51 6.21 -6.24
N TYR A 183 -21.13 6.86 -5.14
CA TYR A 183 -21.96 6.90 -3.92
C TYR A 183 -22.46 8.28 -3.52
N CYS A 184 -21.82 9.38 -3.93
CA CYS A 184 -22.07 10.71 -3.35
C CYS A 184 -22.79 11.70 -4.27
N HIS A 185 -23.03 11.35 -5.54
CA HIS A 185 -23.75 12.23 -6.49
C HIS A 185 -25.27 12.27 -6.28
N ASN A 186 -25.88 11.17 -5.82
CA ASN A 186 -27.34 11.08 -5.66
C ASN A 186 -27.69 11.20 -4.18
N LYS A 187 -28.40 12.27 -3.79
CA LYS A 187 -28.69 12.59 -2.38
C LYS A 187 -29.97 11.96 -1.83
N ASP A 188 -30.68 11.18 -2.65
CA ASP A 188 -32.10 10.88 -2.37
C ASP A 188 -32.37 9.64 -1.50
N ASP A 189 -31.36 8.82 -1.16
CA ASP A 189 -31.56 7.65 -0.29
C ASP A 189 -31.07 7.85 1.16
N GLU A 190 -31.89 7.47 2.14
CA GLU A 190 -31.51 7.46 3.57
C GLU A 190 -30.51 6.33 3.95
N ASP A 191 -29.73 5.81 2.99
CA ASP A 191 -28.72 4.78 3.27
C ASP A 191 -27.62 5.34 4.19
N GLN A 192 -27.63 4.89 5.45
CA GLN A 192 -26.68 5.29 6.47
C GLN A 192 -25.23 5.00 6.07
N LYS A 193 -24.94 3.89 5.37
CA LYS A 193 -23.57 3.59 4.91
C LYS A 193 -23.09 4.60 3.89
N ARG A 194 -23.97 4.96 2.95
CA ARG A 194 -23.70 5.98 1.94
C ARG A 194 -23.39 7.32 2.60
N ILE A 195 -24.23 7.74 3.55
CA ILE A 195 -24.04 8.99 4.31
C ILE A 195 -22.67 8.99 5.01
N LEU A 196 -22.34 7.91 5.72
CA LEU A 196 -21.07 7.79 6.43
C LEU A 196 -19.87 7.75 5.47
N THR A 197 -19.97 7.02 4.36
CA THR A 197 -18.93 7.00 3.30
C THR A 197 -18.69 8.38 2.74
N CYS A 198 -19.74 9.10 2.33
CA CYS A 198 -19.59 10.44 1.76
C CYS A 198 -19.06 11.44 2.80
N SER A 199 -19.56 11.39 4.03
CA SER A 199 -19.03 12.22 5.12
C SER A 199 -17.54 11.95 5.38
N ARG A 200 -17.08 10.70 5.27
CA ARG A 200 -15.66 10.38 5.40
C ARG A 200 -14.83 10.90 4.23
N LEU A 201 -15.33 10.78 3.00
CA LEU A 201 -14.68 11.35 1.82
C LEU A 201 -14.58 12.88 1.93
N ASP A 202 -15.62 13.57 2.39
CA ASP A 202 -15.58 15.02 2.59
C ASP A 202 -14.51 15.44 3.62
N ALA A 203 -14.35 14.66 4.70
CA ALA A 203 -13.28 14.90 5.67
C ALA A 203 -11.90 14.73 5.02
N ILE A 204 -11.69 13.66 4.27
CA ILE A 204 -10.42 13.39 3.56
C ILE A 204 -10.13 14.49 2.54
N LYS A 205 -11.14 14.97 1.80
CA LYS A 205 -11.00 16.09 0.87
C LYS A 205 -10.54 17.36 1.58
N LYS A 206 -11.16 17.71 2.71
CA LYS A 206 -10.73 18.88 3.49
C LYS A 206 -9.27 18.79 3.91
N THR A 207 -8.85 17.62 4.42
CA THR A 207 -7.45 17.38 4.80
C THR A 207 -6.52 17.48 3.59
N TYR A 208 -6.92 16.91 2.46
CA TYR A 208 -6.15 16.94 1.22
C TYR A 208 -6.05 18.34 0.59
N ASP A 209 -7.13 19.12 0.60
CA ASP A 209 -7.13 20.49 0.10
C ASP A 209 -6.22 21.38 0.97
N PHE A 210 -6.24 21.16 2.29
CA PHE A 210 -5.30 21.81 3.20
C PHE A 210 -3.86 21.40 2.90
N TYR A 211 -3.62 20.10 2.71
CA TYR A 211 -2.33 19.57 2.27
C TYR A 211 -1.85 20.28 0.99
N LEU A 212 -2.64 20.32 -0.07
CA LEU A 212 -2.28 20.98 -1.34
C LEU A 212 -2.02 22.48 -1.24
N SER A 213 -2.59 23.16 -0.24
CA SER A 213 -2.45 24.61 -0.08
C SER A 213 -1.03 25.06 0.28
N THR A 214 -0.14 24.14 0.70
CA THR A 214 1.25 24.50 1.00
C THR A 214 2.11 24.69 -0.27
N ILE A 215 3.03 25.64 -0.23
CA ILE A 215 3.79 26.16 -1.40
C ILE A 215 4.55 25.05 -2.15
N GLN A 216 5.00 24.00 -1.46
CA GLN A 216 5.79 22.91 -2.02
C GLN A 216 4.98 22.00 -2.97
N HIS A 217 3.67 21.83 -2.77
CA HIS A 217 2.88 20.90 -3.61
C HIS A 217 2.64 21.40 -5.03
N ARG A 218 2.65 22.73 -5.24
CA ARG A 218 2.60 23.33 -6.57
C ARG A 218 3.83 22.96 -7.41
N MET A 219 4.99 22.73 -6.78
CA MET A 219 6.21 22.32 -7.47
C MET A 219 6.12 20.88 -7.97
N TYR A 220 5.46 20.00 -7.21
CA TYR A 220 5.31 18.58 -7.56
C TYR A 220 4.11 18.25 -8.46
N LYS A 221 3.31 19.27 -8.84
CA LYS A 221 2.11 19.14 -9.68
C LYS A 221 1.17 18.03 -9.18
N ILE A 222 0.97 17.98 -7.86
CA ILE A 222 0.00 17.06 -7.27
C ILE A 222 -1.40 17.60 -7.61
N PRO A 223 -2.29 16.78 -8.21
CA PRO A 223 -3.54 17.28 -8.76
C PRO A 223 -4.57 17.50 -7.66
N SER A 224 -5.44 18.50 -7.86
CA SER A 224 -6.64 18.66 -7.05
C SER A 224 -7.59 17.47 -7.21
N LEU A 225 -8.38 17.18 -6.16
CA LEU A 225 -9.49 16.23 -6.26
C LEU A 225 -10.58 16.73 -7.22
N ASP A 226 -10.65 18.03 -7.46
CA ASP A 226 -11.62 18.67 -8.36
C ASP A 226 -11.12 18.79 -9.81
N GLU A 227 -9.86 18.44 -10.10
CA GLU A 227 -9.30 18.49 -11.46
C GLU A 227 -9.90 17.40 -12.37
N VAL A 228 -10.12 17.76 -13.63
CA VAL A 228 -10.67 16.88 -14.68
C VAL A 228 -9.64 15.82 -15.07
N GLU A 229 -10.09 14.58 -15.29
CA GLU A 229 -9.23 13.41 -15.55
C GLU A 229 -8.31 13.55 -16.79
N GLU A 230 -8.70 14.33 -17.81
CA GLU A 230 -7.98 14.45 -19.08
C GLU A 230 -6.64 15.20 -18.99
N ASP A 231 -6.56 16.28 -18.21
CA ASP A 231 -5.33 17.11 -18.13
C ASP A 231 -4.20 16.37 -17.40
N TYR A 232 -4.53 15.42 -16.52
CA TYR A 232 -3.57 14.72 -15.67
C TYR A 232 -3.09 13.38 -16.26
N LEU A 233 -3.93 12.66 -17.02
CA LEU A 233 -3.55 11.45 -17.77
C LEU A 233 -2.35 11.69 -18.70
N ASN A 234 -2.31 12.84 -19.36
CA ASN A 234 -1.21 13.26 -20.20
C ASN A 234 0.10 13.46 -19.43
N MET A 235 0.02 13.86 -18.16
CA MET A 235 1.21 14.10 -17.33
C MET A 235 1.85 12.81 -16.83
N CYS A 236 1.05 11.80 -16.45
CA CYS A 236 1.55 10.49 -16.03
C CYS A 236 2.16 9.69 -17.19
N VAL A 237 1.51 9.67 -18.35
CA VAL A 237 2.04 9.00 -19.56
C VAL A 237 3.37 9.63 -19.98
N SER A 238 3.49 10.96 -19.87
CA SER A 238 4.74 11.67 -20.15
C SER A 238 5.88 11.26 -19.20
N GLU A 239 5.59 11.07 -17.90
CA GLU A 239 6.61 10.66 -16.92
C GLU A 239 7.00 9.18 -17.05
N GLU A 240 6.07 8.28 -17.37
CA GLU A 240 6.40 6.88 -17.72
C GLU A 240 7.29 6.81 -18.96
N LEU A 241 6.98 7.61 -20.00
CA LEU A 241 7.83 7.71 -21.21
C LEU A 241 9.22 8.26 -20.87
N LYS A 242 9.33 9.32 -20.08
CA LYS A 242 10.64 9.87 -19.67
C LYS A 242 11.47 8.88 -18.86
N SER A 243 10.83 8.12 -17.98
CA SER A 243 11.49 7.07 -17.19
C SER A 243 11.95 5.90 -18.06
N ALA A 244 11.17 5.50 -19.06
CA ALA A 244 11.56 4.45 -20.00
C ALA A 244 12.76 4.89 -20.87
N LEU A 245 12.73 6.13 -21.37
CA LEU A 245 13.79 6.71 -22.20
C LEU A 245 15.12 6.86 -21.45
N THR A 246 15.08 7.21 -20.16
CA THR A 246 16.30 7.33 -19.32
C THR A 246 16.94 5.98 -19.00
N VAL A 247 16.14 4.93 -18.82
CA VAL A 247 16.65 3.56 -18.65
C VAL A 247 17.28 3.04 -19.94
N GLU A 248 16.68 3.35 -21.10
CA GLU A 248 17.20 2.97 -22.41
C GLU A 248 18.52 3.69 -22.74
N MET A 249 18.63 4.98 -22.41
CA MET A 249 19.89 5.73 -22.55
C MET A 249 20.99 5.22 -21.60
N ALA A 250 20.66 4.87 -20.35
CA ALA A 250 21.63 4.29 -19.41
C ALA A 250 22.11 2.90 -19.85
N GLY A 251 21.22 2.08 -20.42
CA GLY A 251 21.56 0.79 -21.03
C GLY A 251 22.50 0.94 -22.23
N LYS A 252 22.26 1.93 -23.09
CA LYS A 252 23.15 2.24 -24.23
C LYS A 252 24.50 2.81 -23.82
N ILE A 253 24.58 3.62 -22.76
CA ILE A 253 25.85 4.14 -22.23
C ILE A 253 26.69 3.02 -21.63
N THR A 254 26.06 2.04 -20.98
CA THR A 254 26.75 0.87 -20.41
C THR A 254 27.25 -0.07 -21.51
N ALA A 255 26.47 -0.25 -22.58
CA ALA A 255 26.90 -1.03 -23.76
C ALA A 255 28.02 -0.34 -24.56
N LEU A 256 28.11 0.99 -24.55
CA LEU A 256 29.20 1.73 -25.20
C LEU A 256 30.52 1.73 -24.40
N GLN A 257 30.49 1.40 -23.09
CA GLN A 257 31.66 1.40 -22.22
C GLN A 257 32.36 0.04 -22.12
N ASP A 258 31.72 -1.05 -22.56
CA ASP A 258 32.32 -2.41 -22.57
C ASP A 258 33.11 -2.74 -23.85
N GLU A 259 33.10 -1.87 -24.87
CA GLU A 259 33.93 -1.99 -26.07
C GLU A 259 34.91 -0.81 -26.19
N THR A 260 35.90 -0.72 -25.31
CA THR A 260 37.25 -0.22 -25.67
C THR A 260 38.23 -0.38 -24.49
N GLN A 261 38.83 -1.58 -24.38
CA GLN A 261 40.19 -1.73 -23.88
C GLN A 261 40.96 -2.58 -24.90
N ASP A 262 41.75 -1.93 -25.75
CA ASP A 262 43.21 -2.15 -25.91
C ASP A 262 43.73 -1.41 -27.15
N GLY A 263 44.94 -0.87 -27.11
CA GLY A 263 45.70 -0.47 -28.30
C GLY A 263 46.07 1.02 -28.47
N GLU A 264 47.34 1.31 -28.24
CA GLU A 264 48.07 2.56 -28.52
C GLU A 264 48.14 2.98 -30.02
N ARG A 265 48.20 4.32 -30.24
CA ARG A 265 48.89 5.10 -31.32
C ARG A 265 48.16 5.56 -32.61
N LYS A 266 48.23 6.91 -32.77
CA LYS A 266 48.42 7.77 -33.97
C LYS A 266 47.23 8.13 -34.90
N SER A 267 46.90 9.43 -34.84
CA SER A 267 46.74 10.43 -35.93
C SER A 267 45.98 10.08 -37.22
N GLY A 268 44.92 10.85 -37.52
CA GLY A 268 44.51 11.18 -38.90
C GLY A 268 43.00 11.10 -39.21
N ASP A 269 42.43 12.27 -39.53
CA ASP A 269 41.40 12.58 -40.54
C ASP A 269 39.98 11.96 -40.56
N ILE A 270 39.01 12.88 -40.39
CA ILE A 270 37.75 13.16 -41.13
C ILE A 270 37.10 12.04 -41.99
N GLN A 271 35.84 11.71 -41.62
CA GLN A 271 34.57 11.43 -42.39
C GLN A 271 34.60 11.02 -43.90
N PRO A 272 33.49 10.50 -44.52
CA PRO A 272 32.28 9.78 -44.03
C PRO A 272 31.82 8.61 -44.97
N ILE A 273 30.71 7.93 -44.59
CA ILE A 273 29.66 7.27 -45.43
C ILE A 273 30.10 6.22 -46.50
N PHE A 274 29.54 5.01 -46.47
CA PHE A 274 28.69 4.46 -47.55
C PHE A 274 28.18 3.04 -47.23
N THR A 275 26.94 2.85 -47.65
CA THR A 275 26.14 1.63 -47.80
C THR A 275 26.72 0.63 -48.80
N VAL A 276 26.29 -0.63 -48.73
CA VAL A 276 25.75 -1.49 -49.83
C VAL A 276 26.00 -3.00 -49.53
N THR A 277 24.91 -3.75 -49.72
CA THR A 277 24.64 -5.19 -49.99
C THR A 277 25.81 -6.02 -50.57
N ASP A 278 25.88 -7.37 -50.57
CA ASP A 278 24.83 -8.40 -50.65
C ASP A 278 25.40 -9.83 -50.44
N GLU A 279 24.50 -10.78 -50.20
CA GLU A 279 24.49 -12.20 -50.62
C GLU A 279 25.61 -13.23 -50.27
N ASN A 280 25.24 -14.28 -49.49
CA ASN A 280 24.72 -15.58 -49.97
C ASN A 280 25.21 -16.86 -49.22
N LYS A 281 24.19 -17.72 -48.95
CA LYS A 281 24.15 -19.19 -48.87
C LYS A 281 24.71 -19.96 -47.65
N GLY A 282 23.76 -20.60 -46.95
CA GLY A 282 23.93 -21.92 -46.35
C GLY A 282 22.90 -22.24 -45.27
N SER A 283 21.77 -22.87 -45.62
CA SER A 283 20.88 -23.55 -44.66
C SER A 283 20.88 -25.05 -44.93
N PRO A 284 20.61 -25.87 -43.90
CA PRO A 284 19.31 -26.55 -43.89
C PRO A 284 18.60 -26.62 -42.52
N MET A 285 17.31 -26.28 -42.56
CA MET A 285 16.13 -26.76 -41.81
C MET A 285 16.30 -27.69 -40.58
N SER A 286 15.58 -27.40 -39.48
CA SER A 286 14.33 -28.14 -39.15
C SER A 286 13.45 -27.48 -38.07
N SER A 287 12.16 -27.38 -38.44
CA SER A 287 10.90 -27.42 -37.65
C SER A 287 10.65 -26.47 -36.46
N THR A 288 9.99 -25.37 -36.82
CA THR A 288 8.79 -24.74 -36.23
C THR A 288 8.09 -25.43 -35.05
N VAL A 289 7.91 -24.68 -33.95
CA VAL A 289 6.63 -24.63 -33.22
C VAL A 289 6.29 -23.15 -33.00
N SER A 290 5.14 -22.75 -33.53
CA SER A 290 4.53 -21.45 -33.35
C SER A 290 3.63 -21.51 -32.11
N THR A 291 3.88 -20.67 -31.10
CA THR A 291 2.90 -20.42 -30.04
C THR A 291 2.94 -18.96 -29.60
N THR A 292 2.02 -18.20 -30.20
CA THR A 292 1.19 -17.17 -29.56
C THR A 292 1.87 -15.97 -28.91
N ILE A 293 1.77 -14.85 -29.64
CA ILE A 293 1.75 -13.49 -29.11
C ILE A 293 0.65 -13.42 -28.04
N GLY A 294 1.06 -13.47 -26.77
CA GLY A 294 0.24 -13.14 -25.61
C GLY A 294 0.55 -11.72 -25.18
N THR A 295 -0.42 -10.84 -25.34
CA THR A 295 -0.50 -9.45 -24.91
C THR A 295 0.32 -9.15 -23.64
N MET A 296 1.33 -8.28 -23.75
CA MET A 296 1.95 -7.65 -22.59
C MET A 296 0.90 -6.80 -21.88
N ALA A 297 0.24 -7.37 -20.88
CA ALA A 297 -0.41 -6.59 -19.84
C ALA A 297 0.71 -5.99 -18.98
N GLY A 298 0.98 -4.70 -19.18
CA GLY A 298 1.84 -3.92 -18.31
C GLY A 298 1.29 -3.96 -16.89
N ALA A 299 1.85 -4.85 -16.07
CA ALA A 299 1.61 -4.87 -14.65
C ALA A 299 2.31 -3.65 -14.06
N SER A 300 1.55 -2.61 -13.72
CA SER A 300 2.05 -1.50 -12.91
C SER A 300 2.70 -2.08 -11.64
N SER A 301 3.98 -1.78 -11.47
CA SER A 301 4.93 -2.40 -10.53
C SER A 301 4.57 -2.29 -9.04
N ILE A 302 3.46 -1.60 -8.70
CA ILE A 302 2.96 -1.44 -7.33
C ILE A 302 1.85 -2.45 -7.02
N LEU A 303 1.05 -2.86 -8.01
CA LEU A 303 0.09 -3.95 -7.83
C LEU A 303 0.81 -5.28 -7.58
N ALA A 304 2.00 -5.47 -8.14
CA ALA A 304 2.86 -6.59 -7.80
C ALA A 304 3.31 -6.55 -6.32
N LEU A 305 3.50 -5.38 -5.70
CA LEU A 305 3.77 -5.28 -4.25
C LEU A 305 2.54 -5.60 -3.40
N TYR A 306 1.33 -5.29 -3.86
CA TYR A 306 0.09 -5.71 -3.22
C TYR A 306 -0.24 -7.21 -3.43
N LYS A 307 0.16 -7.80 -4.56
CA LYS A 307 -0.11 -9.21 -4.91
C LYS A 307 0.97 -10.18 -4.42
N VAL A 308 2.25 -9.79 -4.41
CA VAL A 308 3.37 -10.66 -4.02
C VAL A 308 3.33 -10.99 -2.52
N THR A 309 2.83 -10.09 -1.68
CA THR A 309 2.62 -10.35 -0.23
C THR A 309 1.40 -11.25 0.06
N LEU A 310 0.52 -11.45 -0.92
CA LEU A 310 -0.63 -12.36 -0.83
C LEU A 310 -0.30 -13.78 -1.34
N ILE A 311 0.82 -13.98 -2.04
CA ILE A 311 1.26 -15.29 -2.56
C ILE A 311 2.22 -16.01 -1.60
N PHE A 312 2.80 -15.31 -0.62
CA PHE A 312 3.70 -15.89 0.39
C PHE A 312 3.07 -16.01 1.80
N ILE A 313 1.74 -16.09 1.89
CA ILE A 313 1.04 -16.67 3.05
C ILE A 313 0.27 -17.90 2.57
#